data_AF-A0A832J5P3-F1
#
_entry.id   AF-A0A832J5P3-F1
#
_cell.length_a   1.000
_cell.length_b   1.000
_cell.length_c   1.000
_cell.angle_alpha   90.00
_cell.angle_beta   90.00
_cell.angle_gamma   90.00
#
_symmetry.space_group_name_H-M   'P 1'
#
loop_
_entity.id
_entity.type
_entity.pdbx_description
1 polymer ?
#
loop_
_entity_poly.entity_id
_entity_poly.type
_entity_poly.pdbx_seq_one_letter_code
_entity_poly.pdbx_strand_id
1 'polypeptide(L)'
;KMFDRKLLSSTAGPEAVGLQLEGCDETLTTQDKARQKPFDIFISVKRVEWDTLMFFYGVILCVGGLGTIGYLAMLSESMYIGLGPTWANILVGVLSAIVDNIPVMFAVLTMNPDMSHGQWLLVTLTAGVGGSLLSVGSAAGVALMGQARGMYTFFGHLKWSWAIALGYAASIWVHFLINADVI
;
A
#
# COMPACT_ATOMS: atom_id res chain seq x y z
N LYS A 1 -56.75 -20.63 -8.33
CA LYS A 1 -55.35 -20.77 -7.89
C LYS A 1 -54.50 -19.95 -8.85
N MET A 2 -54.36 -18.64 -8.62
CA MET A 2 -53.50 -18.00 -7.61
C MET A 2 -52.07 -17.85 -8.18
N PHE A 3 -51.80 -16.74 -8.87
CA PHE A 3 -50.85 -15.70 -8.44
C PHE A 3 -50.62 -14.73 -9.62
N ASP A 4 -51.08 -13.50 -9.41
CA ASP A 4 -51.07 -12.41 -10.37
C ASP A 4 -49.65 -11.87 -10.56
N ARG A 5 -49.18 -11.84 -11.81
CA ARG A 5 -47.78 -11.52 -12.19
C ARG A 5 -47.44 -10.03 -12.00
N LYS A 6 -48.43 -9.20 -11.63
CA LYS A 6 -48.30 -7.75 -11.39
C LYS A 6 -47.54 -7.38 -10.11
N LEU A 7 -47.33 -8.30 -9.16
CA LEU A 7 -46.60 -8.00 -7.92
C LEU A 7 -45.06 -8.07 -8.04
N LEU A 8 -44.52 -8.62 -9.12
CA LEU A 8 -43.08 -8.88 -9.26
C LEU A 8 -42.30 -7.76 -9.96
N SER A 9 -42.94 -6.65 -10.34
CA SER A 9 -42.26 -5.49 -10.93
C SER A 9 -42.25 -4.25 -10.02
N SER A 10 -42.58 -4.40 -8.74
CA SER A 10 -42.54 -3.29 -7.80
C SER A 10 -41.10 -3.06 -7.31
N THR A 11 -40.44 -2.05 -7.87
CA THR A 11 -39.20 -1.45 -7.34
C THR A 11 -39.49 -0.36 -6.31
N ALA A 12 -40.68 -0.35 -5.73
CA ALA A 12 -41.05 0.59 -4.69
C ALA A 12 -40.47 0.13 -3.34
N GLY A 13 -39.40 0.80 -2.90
CA GLY A 13 -39.08 0.85 -1.48
C GLY A 13 -40.22 1.49 -0.67
N PRO A 14 -40.15 1.44 0.67
CA PRO A 14 -41.23 1.84 1.59
C PRO A 14 -41.69 3.32 1.50
N GLU A 15 -41.08 4.12 0.63
CA GLU A 15 -41.43 5.53 0.38
C GLU A 15 -42.57 5.72 -0.64
N ALA A 16 -43.03 4.68 -1.33
CA ALA A 16 -44.07 4.81 -2.37
C ALA A 16 -45.51 4.91 -1.84
N VAL A 17 -45.71 5.12 -0.54
CA VAL A 17 -47.03 5.41 0.04
C VAL A 17 -47.25 6.93 0.02
N GLY A 18 -47.32 7.49 -1.18
CA GLY A 18 -47.74 8.88 -1.42
C GLY A 18 -49.11 8.86 -2.11
N LEU A 19 -50.10 9.50 -1.48
CA LEU A 19 -51.50 9.59 -1.91
C LEU A 19 -51.70 9.57 -3.44
N GLN A 20 -52.40 8.55 -3.94
CA GLN A 20 -53.04 8.63 -5.26
C GLN A 20 -54.11 9.72 -5.21
N LEU A 21 -53.79 10.90 -5.74
CA LEU A 21 -54.77 11.92 -6.08
C LEU A 21 -55.30 11.60 -7.49
N GLU A 22 -56.55 11.16 -7.56
CA GLU A 22 -57.30 11.01 -8.81
C GLU A 22 -57.57 12.38 -9.42
N GLY A 23 -57.21 12.56 -10.69
CA GLY A 23 -57.60 13.70 -11.51
C GLY A 23 -56.58 14.84 -11.52
N CYS A 24 -55.53 14.72 -12.33
CA CYS A 24 -54.81 15.87 -12.85
C CYS A 24 -54.41 15.63 -14.32
N ASP A 25 -54.72 16.64 -15.12
CA ASP A 25 -54.61 16.73 -16.58
C ASP A 25 -53.29 16.25 -17.19
N GLU A 26 -53.43 15.75 -18.41
CA GLU A 26 -52.41 15.20 -19.31
C GLU A 26 -51.47 16.29 -19.90
N THR A 27 -50.99 17.23 -19.07
CA THR A 27 -50.12 18.34 -19.51
C THR A 27 -49.05 18.72 -18.47
N LEU A 28 -48.20 17.78 -18.09
CA LEU A 28 -46.89 18.10 -17.51
C LEU A 28 -45.82 17.38 -18.31
N THR A 29 -45.22 18.13 -19.25
CA THR A 29 -43.97 17.80 -19.90
C THR A 29 -42.89 17.57 -18.85
N THR A 30 -42.74 16.33 -18.39
CA THR A 30 -41.59 15.93 -17.59
C THR A 30 -40.41 15.75 -18.54
N GLN A 31 -39.76 16.86 -18.88
CA GLN A 31 -38.31 16.81 -19.05
C GLN A 31 -37.72 16.45 -17.68
N ASP A 32 -37.71 15.16 -17.37
CA ASP A 32 -36.87 14.64 -16.30
C ASP A 32 -35.42 14.80 -16.75
N LYS A 33 -34.86 15.98 -16.48
CA LYS A 33 -33.41 16.14 -16.39
C LYS A 33 -32.95 15.09 -15.39
N ALA A 34 -32.17 14.12 -15.85
CA ALA A 34 -31.55 13.13 -14.98
C ALA A 34 -30.95 13.87 -13.79
N ARG A 35 -31.51 13.64 -12.59
CA ARG A 35 -31.04 14.21 -11.33
C ARG A 35 -29.58 13.79 -11.19
N GLN A 36 -28.66 14.67 -11.57
CA GLN A 36 -27.22 14.48 -11.41
C GLN A 36 -27.04 14.16 -9.92
N LYS A 37 -26.73 12.89 -9.60
CA LYS A 37 -26.46 12.51 -8.22
C LYS A 37 -25.39 13.47 -7.69
N PRO A 38 -25.59 14.11 -6.53
CA PRO A 38 -24.57 14.99 -5.98
C PRO A 38 -23.27 14.20 -5.87
N PHE A 39 -22.17 14.79 -6.34
CA PHE A 39 -20.86 14.16 -6.33
C PHE A 39 -20.45 13.91 -4.87
N ASP A 40 -20.60 12.66 -4.43
CA ASP A 40 -20.30 12.25 -3.07
C ASP A 40 -18.81 11.88 -2.97
N ILE A 41 -18.01 12.83 -2.50
CA ILE A 41 -16.57 12.68 -2.31
C ILE A 41 -16.27 11.51 -1.35
N PHE A 42 -17.14 11.23 -0.38
CA PHE A 42 -16.91 10.15 0.59
C PHE A 42 -16.96 8.76 -0.07
N ILE A 43 -17.77 8.58 -1.12
CA ILE A 43 -17.82 7.29 -1.85
C ILE A 43 -16.52 7.05 -2.62
N SER A 44 -15.97 8.10 -3.23
CA SER A 44 -14.71 8.03 -3.99
C SER A 44 -13.50 7.82 -3.05
N VAL A 45 -13.42 8.56 -1.95
CA VAL A 45 -12.34 8.42 -0.95
C VAL A 45 -12.37 7.03 -0.32
N LYS A 46 -13.56 6.57 0.10
CA LYS A 46 -13.73 5.23 0.67
C LYS A 46 -13.18 4.16 -0.27
N ARG A 47 -13.49 4.21 -1.58
CA ARG A 47 -13.00 3.21 -2.54
C ARG A 47 -11.47 3.16 -2.60
N VAL A 48 -10.82 4.32 -2.70
CA VAL A 48 -9.35 4.42 -2.79
C VAL A 48 -8.67 3.87 -1.53
N GLU A 49 -9.23 4.15 -0.36
CA GLU A 49 -8.71 3.63 0.91
C GLU A 49 -8.88 2.11 1.03
N TRP A 50 -10.04 1.56 0.62
CA TRP A 50 -10.27 0.11 0.63
C TRP A 50 -9.33 -0.65 -0.30
N ASP A 51 -8.98 -0.10 -1.47
CA ASP A 51 -8.05 -0.72 -2.40
C ASP A 51 -6.65 -0.86 -1.78
N THR A 52 -6.19 0.17 -1.07
CA THR A 52 -4.87 0.18 -0.40
C THR A 52 -4.87 -0.73 0.84
N LEU A 53 -5.95 -0.73 1.63
CA LEU A 53 -6.09 -1.62 2.79
C LEU A 53 -6.11 -3.09 2.39
N MET A 54 -6.85 -3.45 1.34
CA MET A 54 -6.91 -4.83 0.83
C MET A 54 -5.57 -5.29 0.25
N PHE A 55 -4.81 -4.38 -0.38
CA PHE A 55 -3.44 -4.66 -0.82
C PHE A 55 -2.54 -5.04 0.36
N PHE A 56 -2.47 -4.19 1.40
CA PHE A 56 -1.64 -4.48 2.57
C PHE A 56 -2.10 -5.74 3.32
N TYR A 57 -3.41 -5.94 3.45
CA TYR A 57 -3.98 -7.15 4.05
C TYR A 57 -3.54 -8.41 3.30
N GLY A 58 -3.64 -8.43 1.97
CA GLY A 58 -3.21 -9.56 1.16
C GLY A 58 -1.71 -9.85 1.31
N VAL A 59 -0.88 -8.81 1.29
CA VAL A 59 0.57 -8.96 1.47
C VAL A 59 0.93 -9.51 2.86
N ILE A 60 0.34 -8.96 3.92
CA ILE A 60 0.54 -9.42 5.30
C ILE A 60 0.10 -10.87 5.46
N LEU A 61 -1.03 -11.27 4.88
CA LEU A 61 -1.49 -12.65 4.89
C LEU A 61 -0.52 -13.60 4.16
N CYS A 62 -0.03 -13.20 2.99
CA CYS A 62 0.94 -14.02 2.25
C CYS A 62 2.24 -14.22 3.03
N VAL A 63 2.79 -13.15 3.62
CA VAL A 63 3.99 -13.21 4.45
C VAL A 63 3.75 -14.05 5.70
N GLY A 64 2.60 -13.87 6.37
CA GLY A 64 2.19 -14.70 7.51
C GLY A 64 2.09 -16.18 7.14
N GLY A 65 1.52 -16.49 5.97
CA GLY A 65 1.46 -17.86 5.43
C GLY A 65 2.83 -18.46 5.11
N LEU A 66 3.75 -17.67 4.55
CA LEU A 66 5.15 -18.10 4.36
C LEU A 66 5.84 -18.37 5.71
N GLY A 67 5.48 -17.62 6.74
CA GLY A 67 5.91 -17.85 8.12
C GLY A 67 5.41 -19.18 8.68
N THR A 68 4.11 -19.48 8.53
CA THR A 68 3.53 -20.72 9.08
C THR A 68 4.03 -21.99 8.37
N ILE A 69 4.35 -21.90 7.07
CA ILE A 69 4.94 -23.00 6.30
C ILE A 69 6.45 -23.16 6.58
N GLY A 70 7.08 -22.19 7.23
CA GLY A 70 8.48 -22.25 7.66
C GLY A 70 9.51 -21.65 6.68
N TYR A 71 9.08 -21.09 5.55
CA TYR A 71 9.99 -20.45 4.59
C TYR A 71 10.70 -19.24 5.19
N LEU A 72 10.02 -18.45 6.02
CA LEU A 72 10.65 -17.33 6.71
C LEU A 72 11.73 -17.79 7.71
N ALA A 73 11.58 -18.96 8.33
CA ALA A 73 12.61 -19.51 9.21
C ALA A 73 13.89 -19.86 8.42
N MET A 74 13.74 -20.52 7.27
CA MET A 74 14.87 -20.82 6.37
C MET A 74 15.54 -19.54 5.84
N LEU A 75 14.74 -18.53 5.49
CA LEU A 75 15.26 -17.24 5.05
C LEU A 75 16.01 -16.53 6.19
N SER A 76 15.48 -16.57 7.41
CA SER A 76 16.11 -16.01 8.60
C SER A 76 17.47 -16.66 8.88
N GLU A 77 17.54 -17.99 8.85
CA GLU A 77 18.79 -18.74 9.04
C GLU A 77 19.83 -18.40 7.95
N SER A 78 19.43 -18.46 6.68
CA SER A 78 20.36 -18.17 5.57
C SER A 78 20.87 -16.73 5.57
N MET A 79 20.02 -15.75 5.89
CA MET A 79 20.39 -14.34 5.90
C MET A 79 21.09 -13.93 7.20
N TYR A 80 20.46 -14.12 8.35
CA TYR A 80 20.94 -13.54 9.61
C TYR A 80 22.01 -14.41 10.30
N ILE A 81 21.98 -15.73 10.14
CA ILE A 81 23.03 -16.62 10.66
C ILE A 81 24.15 -16.79 9.62
N GLY A 82 23.79 -17.01 8.34
CA GLY A 82 24.75 -17.24 7.27
C GLY A 82 25.56 -16.01 6.86
N LEU A 83 24.89 -14.88 6.54
CA LEU A 83 25.55 -13.63 6.12
C LEU A 83 25.91 -12.73 7.31
N GLY A 84 25.19 -12.88 8.42
CA GLY A 84 25.28 -12.03 9.60
C GLY A 84 24.32 -10.83 9.53
N PRO A 85 23.90 -10.27 10.69
CA PRO A 85 22.87 -9.22 10.75
C PRO A 85 23.20 -7.98 9.92
N THR A 86 24.46 -7.52 9.93
CA THR A 86 24.87 -6.33 9.18
C THR A 86 24.60 -6.45 7.69
N TRP A 87 25.08 -7.53 7.06
CA TRP A 87 24.93 -7.72 5.62
C TRP A 87 23.49 -8.05 5.25
N ALA A 88 22.79 -8.82 6.09
CA ALA A 88 21.36 -9.07 5.95
C ALA A 88 20.57 -7.75 5.93
N ASN A 89 20.81 -6.86 6.90
CA ASN A 89 20.10 -5.58 7.03
C ASN A 89 20.37 -4.63 5.86
N ILE A 90 21.61 -4.60 5.35
CA ILE A 90 21.94 -3.81 4.15
C ILE A 90 21.25 -4.38 2.91
N LEU A 91 21.20 -5.71 2.75
CA LEU A 91 20.51 -6.35 1.63
C LEU A 91 18.99 -6.15 1.71
N VAL A 92 18.40 -6.26 2.89
CA VAL A 92 16.98 -5.97 3.15
C VAL A 92 16.64 -4.55 2.71
N GLY A 93 17.51 -3.57 3.02
CA GLY A 93 17.31 -2.19 2.57
C GLY A 93 17.31 -2.04 1.05
N VAL A 94 18.20 -2.73 0.35
CA VAL A 94 18.21 -2.75 -1.12
C VAL A 94 16.96 -3.44 -1.68
N LEU A 95 16.52 -4.54 -1.09
CA LEU A 95 15.28 -5.24 -1.48
C LEU A 95 14.04 -4.36 -1.27
N SER A 96 14.05 -3.51 -0.24
CA SER A 96 12.98 -2.52 0.00
C SER A 96 12.78 -1.55 -1.15
N ALA A 97 13.80 -1.30 -1.98
CA ALA A 97 13.69 -0.47 -3.19
C ALA A 97 12.77 -1.07 -4.26
N ILE A 98 12.47 -2.37 -4.18
CA ILE A 98 11.67 -3.09 -5.17
C ILE A 98 10.26 -3.35 -4.66
N VAL A 99 10.14 -3.75 -3.38
CA VAL A 99 8.88 -4.30 -2.83
C VAL A 99 8.04 -3.26 -2.10
N ASP A 100 8.66 -2.24 -1.48
CA ASP A 100 8.14 -1.33 -0.44
C ASP A 100 8.64 -1.69 0.98
N ASN A 101 8.73 -0.67 1.83
CA ASN A 101 9.29 -0.79 3.17
C ASN A 101 8.35 -1.52 4.14
N ILE A 102 7.03 -1.37 4.00
CA ILE A 102 6.04 -1.98 4.92
C ILE A 102 6.06 -3.51 4.82
N PRO A 103 5.92 -4.13 3.63
CA PRO A 103 5.95 -5.60 3.52
C PRO A 103 7.28 -6.21 3.94
N VAL A 104 8.38 -5.57 3.57
CA VAL A 104 9.74 -6.05 3.88
C VAL A 104 9.98 -6.04 5.38
N MET A 105 9.64 -4.95 6.07
CA MET A 105 9.76 -4.89 7.53
C MET A 105 8.82 -5.88 8.22
N PHE A 106 7.61 -6.09 7.71
CA PHE A 106 6.72 -7.10 8.25
C PHE A 106 7.33 -8.52 8.17
N ALA A 107 8.00 -8.85 7.07
CA ALA A 107 8.70 -10.12 6.92
C ALA A 107 9.86 -10.26 7.93
N VAL A 108 10.67 -9.21 8.12
CA VAL A 108 11.77 -9.21 9.12
C VAL A 108 11.25 -9.36 10.54
N LEU A 109 10.18 -8.64 10.90
CA LEU A 109 9.54 -8.76 12.21
C LEU A 109 8.97 -10.16 12.43
N THR A 110 8.40 -10.78 11.38
CA THR A 110 7.87 -12.15 11.46
C THR A 110 8.97 -13.19 11.60
N MET A 111 10.12 -12.96 10.94
CA MET A 111 11.33 -13.80 11.09
C MET A 111 11.92 -13.72 12.50
N ASN A 112 11.74 -12.57 13.18
CA ASN A 112 12.27 -12.27 14.51
C ASN A 112 13.71 -12.76 14.74
N PRO A 113 14.67 -12.34 13.90
CA PRO A 113 16.07 -12.75 14.05
C PRO A 113 16.66 -12.20 15.35
N ASP A 114 17.54 -12.97 15.99
CA ASP A 114 18.27 -12.51 17.17
C ASP A 114 19.40 -11.56 16.74
N MET A 115 19.27 -10.28 17.07
CA MET A 115 20.26 -9.25 16.73
C MET A 115 20.24 -8.08 17.72
N SER A 116 21.37 -7.38 17.83
CA SER A 116 21.54 -6.25 18.75
C SER A 116 20.58 -5.09 18.43
N HIS A 117 20.38 -4.20 19.42
CA HIS A 117 19.53 -3.03 19.22
C HIS A 117 20.04 -2.14 18.06
N GLY A 118 21.36 -2.01 17.91
CA GLY A 118 21.97 -1.28 16.81
C GLY A 118 21.64 -1.88 15.44
N GLN A 119 21.46 -3.21 15.35
CA GLN A 119 21.05 -3.88 14.11
C GLN A 119 19.56 -3.69 13.81
N TRP A 120 18.70 -3.65 14.82
CA TRP A 120 17.29 -3.26 14.65
C TRP A 120 17.12 -1.82 14.14
N LEU A 121 17.96 -0.92 14.63
CA LEU A 121 18.02 0.46 14.13
C LEU A 121 18.59 0.49 12.69
N LEU A 122 19.62 -0.32 12.40
CA LEU A 122 20.19 -0.42 11.06
C LEU A 122 19.14 -0.89 10.05
N VAL A 123 18.41 -1.98 10.31
CA VAL A 123 17.39 -2.49 9.37
C VAL A 123 16.26 -1.48 9.13
N THR A 124 15.87 -0.76 10.18
CA THR A 124 14.84 0.29 10.08
C THR A 124 15.33 1.43 9.20
N LEU A 125 16.57 1.87 9.39
CA LEU A 125 17.21 2.89 8.57
C LEU A 125 17.38 2.43 7.12
N THR A 126 17.92 1.23 6.91
CA THR A 126 18.22 0.70 5.57
C THR A 126 16.94 0.41 4.80
N ALA A 127 15.89 -0.12 5.42
CA ALA A 127 14.59 -0.28 4.77
C ALA A 127 13.95 1.08 4.41
N GLY A 128 14.02 2.07 5.33
CA GLY A 128 13.48 3.40 5.08
C GLY A 128 14.20 4.17 3.96
N VAL A 129 15.54 4.24 4.02
CA VAL A 129 16.34 4.94 3.01
C VAL A 129 16.42 4.14 1.72
N GLY A 130 16.54 2.81 1.82
CA GLY A 130 16.68 1.90 0.69
C GLY A 130 15.50 1.93 -0.27
N GLY A 131 14.27 2.13 0.22
CA GLY A 131 13.08 2.38 -0.62
C GLY A 131 13.24 3.51 -1.64
N SER A 132 14.13 4.47 -1.38
CA SER A 132 14.39 5.61 -2.27
C SER A 132 15.45 5.34 -3.36
N LEU A 133 16.13 4.19 -3.35
CA LEU A 133 17.16 3.83 -4.35
C LEU A 133 16.59 3.69 -5.76
N LEU A 134 15.32 3.27 -5.84
CA LEU A 134 14.54 3.22 -7.07
C LEU A 134 13.28 4.07 -6.89
N SER A 135 12.90 4.82 -7.92
CA SER A 135 11.73 5.71 -7.83
C SER A 135 10.39 4.98 -7.60
N VAL A 136 10.35 3.66 -7.81
CA VAL A 136 9.17 2.82 -7.59
C VAL A 136 9.11 2.27 -6.16
N GLY A 137 10.25 2.15 -5.48
CA GLY A 137 10.37 1.55 -4.15
C GLY A 137 9.85 2.40 -3.00
N SER A 138 9.34 3.60 -3.29
CA SER A 138 8.80 4.52 -2.30
C SER A 138 7.52 5.17 -2.83
N ALA A 139 6.49 5.20 -1.99
CA ALA A 139 5.23 5.89 -2.28
C ALA A 139 5.45 7.36 -2.68
N ALA A 140 6.44 8.05 -2.07
CA ALA A 140 6.79 9.41 -2.42
C ALA A 140 7.36 9.50 -3.85
N GLY A 141 8.19 8.54 -4.26
CA GLY A 141 8.75 8.46 -5.61
C GLY A 141 7.67 8.21 -6.66
N VAL A 142 6.75 7.29 -6.41
CA VAL A 142 5.61 7.00 -7.30
C VAL A 142 4.66 8.20 -7.39
N ALA A 143 4.36 8.85 -6.26
CA ALA A 143 3.53 10.05 -6.23
C ALA A 143 4.16 11.19 -7.03
N LEU A 144 5.46 11.45 -6.85
CA LEU A 144 6.17 12.50 -7.58
C LEU A 144 6.19 12.24 -9.09
N MET A 145 6.43 10.98 -9.52
CA MET A 145 6.31 10.62 -10.94
C MET A 145 4.89 10.79 -11.49
N GLY A 146 3.88 10.56 -10.64
CA GLY A 146 2.47 10.76 -10.98
C GLY A 146 2.09 12.22 -11.16
N GLN A 147 2.61 13.12 -10.30
CA GLN A 147 2.30 14.55 -10.31
C GLN A 147 3.16 15.33 -11.31
N ALA A 148 4.47 15.07 -11.36
CA ALA A 148 5.43 15.80 -12.19
C ALA A 148 5.70 15.10 -13.54
N ARG A 149 4.63 14.70 -14.23
CA ARG A 149 4.73 13.99 -15.51
C ARG A 149 5.55 14.79 -16.52
N GLY A 150 6.60 14.17 -17.04
CA GLY A 150 7.53 14.76 -18.02
C GLY A 150 8.78 15.40 -17.42
N MET A 151 8.76 15.82 -16.14
CA MET A 151 9.95 16.36 -15.46
C MET A 151 10.67 15.30 -14.63
N TYR A 152 9.92 14.46 -13.91
CA TYR A 152 10.46 13.41 -13.06
C TYR A 152 10.00 12.04 -13.57
N THR A 153 10.96 11.23 -14.00
CA THR A 153 10.72 9.91 -14.59
C THR A 153 11.61 8.86 -13.94
N PHE A 154 11.24 7.58 -14.10
CA PHE A 154 12.03 6.47 -13.58
C PHE A 154 13.48 6.50 -14.09
N PHE A 155 13.68 6.73 -15.39
CA PHE A 155 15.01 6.84 -15.99
C PHE A 155 15.76 8.10 -15.52
N GLY A 156 15.05 9.20 -15.30
CA GLY A 156 15.63 10.42 -14.72
C GLY A 156 16.15 10.18 -13.31
N HIS A 157 15.40 9.47 -12.48
CA HIS A 157 15.84 9.04 -11.15
C HIS A 157 17.01 8.05 -11.25
N LEU A 158 16.93 7.06 -12.15
CA LEU A 158 17.96 6.05 -12.34
C LEU A 158 19.32 6.65 -12.73
N LYS A 159 19.32 7.72 -13.53
CA LYS A 159 20.52 8.49 -13.86
C LYS A 159 21.24 9.03 -12.61
N TRP A 160 20.49 9.36 -11.57
CA TRP A 160 21.01 9.88 -10.29
C TRP A 160 21.09 8.80 -9.20
N SER A 161 20.74 7.55 -9.49
CA SER A 161 20.78 6.47 -8.50
C SER A 161 22.16 6.26 -7.88
N TRP A 162 23.24 6.60 -8.56
CA TRP A 162 24.58 6.57 -7.96
C TRP A 162 24.72 7.56 -6.79
N ALA A 163 24.18 8.77 -6.91
CA ALA A 163 24.21 9.77 -5.85
C ALA A 163 23.29 9.37 -4.68
N ILE A 164 22.16 8.75 -4.99
CA ILE A 164 21.24 8.21 -3.98
C ILE A 164 21.87 7.03 -3.25
N ALA A 165 22.56 6.14 -3.98
CA ALA A 165 23.32 5.03 -3.41
C ALA A 165 24.46 5.51 -2.51
N LEU A 166 25.11 6.63 -2.85
CA LEU A 166 26.05 7.28 -1.92
C LEU A 166 25.36 7.79 -0.66
N GLY A 167 24.16 8.36 -0.77
CA GLY A 167 23.34 8.74 0.38
C GLY A 167 22.98 7.53 1.27
N TYR A 168 22.66 6.39 0.66
CA TYR A 168 22.41 5.13 1.36
C TYR A 168 23.66 4.60 2.07
N ALA A 169 24.82 4.61 1.41
CA ALA A 169 26.07 4.23 2.04
C ALA A 169 26.45 5.20 3.19
N ALA A 170 26.22 6.50 3.00
CA ALA A 170 26.48 7.52 4.01
C ALA A 170 25.56 7.37 5.22
N SER A 171 24.28 7.03 5.04
CA SER A 171 23.37 6.80 6.18
C SER A 171 23.81 5.60 7.01
N ILE A 172 24.22 4.50 6.36
CA ILE A 172 24.79 3.33 7.04
C ILE A 172 26.07 3.71 7.79
N TRP A 173 26.96 4.47 7.15
CA TRP A 173 28.20 4.91 7.79
C TRP A 173 27.93 5.77 9.04
N VAL A 174 27.04 6.74 8.93
CA VAL A 174 26.65 7.60 10.07
C VAL A 174 25.98 6.77 11.17
N HIS A 175 25.19 5.77 10.81
CA HIS A 175 24.61 4.84 11.78
C HIS A 175 25.69 4.12 12.59
N PHE A 176 26.71 3.58 11.93
CA PHE A 176 27.83 2.95 12.63
C PHE A 176 28.61 3.92 13.51
N LEU A 177 28.76 5.19 13.11
CA LEU A 177 29.44 6.19 13.93
C LEU A 177 28.65 6.57 15.19
N ILE A 178 27.33 6.73 15.08
CA ILE A 178 26.48 7.19 16.19
C ILE A 178 26.13 6.04 17.14
N ASN A 179 25.91 4.83 16.59
CA ASN A 179 25.43 3.67 17.33
C ASN A 179 26.53 2.65 17.59
N ALA A 180 27.81 3.04 17.53
CA ALA A 180 28.95 2.16 17.72
C ALA A 180 28.87 1.32 19.02
N ASP A 181 28.27 1.87 20.07
CA ASP A 181 28.18 1.24 21.39
C ASP A 181 27.08 0.15 21.49
N VAL A 182 26.13 0.11 20.55
CA VAL A 182 24.93 -0.76 20.60
C VAL A 182 24.85 -1.72 19.41
N ILE A 183 25.87 -1.73 18.54
CA ILE A 183 25.96 -2.57 17.33
C ILE A 183 26.64 -3.89 17.64
#